data_AF-A0A1T1CYS8-F1
#
_entry.id   AF-A0A1T1CYS8-F1
#
_cell.length_a   1.000
_cell.length_b   1.000
_cell.length_c   1.000
_cell.angle_alpha   90.00
_cell.angle_beta   90.00
_cell.angle_gamma   90.00
#
_symmetry.space_group_name_H-M   'P 1'
#
loop_
_entity.id
_entity.type
_entity.pdbx_description
1 polymer ?
#
loop_
_entity_poly.entity_id
_entity_poly.type
_entity_poly.pdbx_seq_one_letter_code
_entity_poly.pdbx_strand_id
1 'polypeptide(L)' 'MSQAAINIGTTVKVTRVRERIPQDLLNKLQVNNVGEVTDFQMTDGSGIGVVVTFPDGDSCWFFDDEIAPV' A
#
# COMPACT_ATOMS: atom_id res chain seq x y z
N MET A 1 -11.43 5.81 17.23
CA MET A 1 -10.90 4.79 16.29
C MET A 1 -9.44 5.12 16.09
N SER A 2 -8.52 4.48 16.81
CA SER A 2 -7.09 4.72 16.63
C SER A 2 -6.68 4.07 15.31
N GLN A 3 -6.59 4.87 14.25
CA GLN A 3 -5.82 4.49 13.07
C GLN A 3 -4.43 4.15 13.60
N ALA A 4 -4.00 2.88 13.50
CA ALA A 4 -2.61 2.55 13.80
C ALA A 4 -1.78 3.47 12.90
N ALA A 5 -0.94 4.31 13.50
CA ALA A 5 -0.21 5.32 12.76
C ALA A 5 0.76 4.61 11.81
N ILE A 6 0.36 4.45 10.55
CA ILE A 6 1.23 3.95 9.50
C ILE A 6 2.24 5.08 9.25
N ASN A 7 3.50 4.81 9.55
CA ASN A 7 4.60 5.74 9.39
C ASN A 7 5.54 5.23 8.30
N ILE A 8 6.33 6.13 7.71
CA ILE A 8 7.46 5.75 6.86
C ILE A 8 8.39 4.80 7.64
N GLY A 9 8.83 3.72 6.99
CA GLY A 9 9.61 2.65 7.60
C GLY A 9 8.78 1.51 8.19
N THR A 10 7.44 1.60 8.17
CA THR A 10 6.56 0.53 8.67
C THR A 10 6.39 -0.54 7.61
N THR A 11 6.56 -1.81 7.98
CA THR A 11 6.18 -2.93 7.14
C THR A 11 4.67 -3.12 7.17
N VAL A 12 4.05 -3.16 5.99
CA VAL A 12 2.61 -3.31 5.81
C VAL A 12 2.31 -4.43 4.82
N LYS A 13 1.13 -5.01 4.97
CA LYS A 13 0.56 -5.99 4.04
C LYS A 13 -0.65 -5.40 3.34
N VAL A 14 -0.70 -5.52 2.01
CA VAL A 14 -1.88 -5.19 1.21
C VAL A 14 -2.94 -6.27 1.43
N THR A 15 -4.07 -5.88 2.03
CA THR A 15 -5.18 -6.77 2.41
C THR A 15 -6.24 -6.87 1.33
N ARG A 16 -6.44 -5.80 0.55
CA ARG A 16 -7.40 -5.72 -0.55
C ARG A 16 -7.02 -4.57 -1.48
N VAL A 17 -7.63 -4.55 -2.66
CA VAL A 17 -7.51 -3.46 -3.62
C VAL A 17 -8.91 -3.12 -4.13
N ARG A 18 -9.33 -1.86 -4.00
CA ARG A 18 -10.65 -1.37 -4.41
C ARG A 18 -10.68 -1.01 -5.88
N GLU A 19 -9.58 -0.45 -6.38
CA GLU A 19 -9.50 0.04 -7.75
C GLU A 19 -8.86 -0.97 -8.70
N ARG A 20 -9.11 -0.76 -9.99
CA ARG A 20 -8.53 -1.61 -11.02
C ARG A 20 -7.04 -1.30 -11.15
N ILE A 21 -6.22 -2.20 -10.63
CA ILE A 21 -4.77 -2.17 -10.83
C ILE A 21 -4.36 -2.95 -12.09
N PRO A 22 -3.17 -2.68 -12.65
CA PRO A 22 -2.59 -3.49 -13.71
C PRO A 22 -2.54 -4.97 -13.32
N GLN A 23 -2.81 -5.87 -14.28
CA GLN A 23 -2.82 -7.32 -14.05
C GLN A 23 -1.48 -7.82 -13.48
N ASP A 24 -0.36 -7.23 -13.91
CA ASP A 24 0.97 -7.59 -13.44
C ASP A 24 1.16 -7.26 -11.96
N LEU A 25 0.67 -6.11 -11.49
CA LEU A 25 0.71 -5.76 -10.07
C LEU A 25 -0.17 -6.70 -9.25
N LEU A 26 -1.36 -7.06 -9.76
CA LEU A 26 -2.24 -8.02 -9.09
C LEU A 26 -1.56 -9.38 -8.93
N ASN A 27 -0.92 -9.88 -9.99
CA ASN A 27 -0.19 -11.15 -9.96
C ASN A 27 0.96 -11.09 -8.93
N LYS A 28 1.67 -9.96 -8.83
CA LYS A 28 2.73 -9.76 -7.82
C LYS A 28 2.17 -9.79 -6.40
N LEU A 29 1.09 -9.06 -6.14
CA LEU A 29 0.43 -9.04 -4.83
C LEU A 29 -0.08 -10.42 -4.40
N GLN A 30 -0.45 -11.30 -5.35
CA GLN A 30 -0.81 -12.68 -5.04
C GLN A 30 0.37 -13.53 -4.57
N VAL A 31 1.59 -13.23 -5.02
CA VAL A 31 2.82 -13.93 -4.62
C VAL A 31 3.38 -13.33 -3.33
N ASN A 32 3.49 -12.00 -3.27
CA ASN A 32 3.97 -11.26 -2.11
C ASN A 32 3.27 -9.89 -2.02
N ASN A 33 2.42 -9.75 -1.01
CA ASN A 33 1.70 -8.51 -0.72
C ASN A 33 2.28 -7.73 0.48
N VAL A 34 3.50 -8.03 0.89
CA VAL A 34 4.17 -7.33 2.00
C VAL A 34 5.21 -6.36 1.43
N GLY A 35 5.19 -5.13 1.90
CA GLY A 35 6.14 -4.08 1.53
C GLY A 35 6.36 -3.09 2.66
N GLU A 36 7.23 -2.11 2.42
CA GLU A 36 7.56 -1.06 3.38
C GLU A 36 6.93 0.27 2.94
N VAL A 37 6.40 1.02 3.90
CA VAL A 37 5.90 2.37 3.64
C VAL A 37 7.08 3.31 3.43
N THR A 38 7.17 3.89 2.24
CA THR A 38 8.30 4.76 1.86
C THR A 38 7.92 6.22 1.70
N ASP A 39 6.65 6.51 1.41
CA ASP A 39 6.16 7.88 1.23
C ASP A 39 4.64 7.98 1.39
N PHE A 40 4.10 9.19 1.29
CA PHE A 40 2.68 9.48 1.19
C PHE A 40 2.41 10.41 0.02
N GLN A 41 1.29 10.20 -0.67
CA GLN A 41 0.88 11.06 -1.78
C GLN A 41 -0.58 11.52 -1.65
N MET A 42 -0.88 12.69 -2.21
CA MET A 42 -2.26 13.19 -2.28
C MET A 42 -3.04 12.46 -3.37
N THR A 43 -4.23 11.96 -3.03
CA THR A 43 -5.19 11.43 -4.00
C THR A 43 -6.11 12.55 -4.50
N ASP A 44 -6.64 12.38 -5.71
CA ASP A 44 -7.60 13.28 -6.34
C ASP A 44 -8.95 13.37 -5.58
N GLY A 45 -9.27 12.37 -4.76
CA GLY A 45 -10.45 12.29 -3.90
C GLY A 45 -10.32 12.98 -2.53
N SER A 46 -9.33 13.86 -2.31
CA SER A 46 -9.03 14.53 -1.02
C SER A 46 -8.47 13.61 0.08
N GLY A 47 -8.14 12.35 -0.23
CA GLY A 47 -7.50 11.41 0.69
C GLY A 47 -5.98 11.40 0.57
N ILE A 48 -5.32 10.73 1.53
CA ILE A 48 -3.88 10.45 1.49
C ILE A 48 -3.70 8.99 1.08
N GLY A 49 -2.92 8.75 0.02
CA GLY A 49 -2.44 7.44 -0.37
C GLY A 49 -1.11 7.14 0.31
N VAL A 50 -0.94 5.89 0.76
CA VAL A 50 0.28 5.39 1.38
C VAL A 50 1.12 4.70 0.31
N VAL A 51 2.33 5.18 0.05
CA VAL A 51 3.25 4.60 -0.93
C VAL A 51 3.97 3.43 -0.26
N VAL A 52 3.84 2.25 -0.87
CA VAL A 52 4.45 1.00 -0.42
C VAL A 52 5.44 0.53 -1.48
N THR A 53 6.68 0.31 -1.05
CA THR A 53 7.74 -0.29 -1.88
C THR A 53 7.87 -1.77 -1.53
N PHE A 54 7.86 -2.61 -2.56
CA PHE A 54 7.97 -4.06 -2.45
C PHE A 54 9.43 -4.51 -2.59
N PRO A 55 9.78 -5.75 -2.16
CA PRO A 55 11.16 -6.24 -2.20
C PRO A 55 11.80 -6.32 -3.59
N ASP A 56 11.00 -6.30 -4.66
CA ASP A 56 11.47 -6.26 -6.04
C ASP A 56 11.81 -4.83 -6.54
N GLY A 57 11.62 -3.82 -5.68
CA GLY A 57 11.88 -2.41 -5.99
C GLY A 57 10.67 -1.68 -6.58
N ASP A 58 9.58 -2.38 -6.90
CA ASP A 58 8.37 -1.74 -7.39
C ASP A 58 7.68 -0.97 -6.26
N SER A 59 7.02 0.13 -6.62
CA SER A 59 6.27 0.95 -5.66
C SER A 59 4.87 1.23 -6.18
N CYS A 60 3.89 1.14 -5.29
CA CYS A 60 2.50 1.48 -5.58
C CYS A 60 1.86 2.13 -4.35
N TRP A 61 0.85 2.96 -4.56
CA TRP A 61 0.13 3.60 -3.47
C TRP A 61 -1.20 2.90 -3.19
N PHE A 62 -1.59 2.87 -1.92
CA PHE A 62 -2.82 2.23 -1.45
C PHE A 62 -3.55 3.14 -0.46
N PHE A 63 -4.86 2.94 -0.31
CA PHE A 63 -5.61 3.60 0.77
C PHE A 63 -5.24 3.00 2.14
N ASP A 64 -5.47 3.77 3.20
CA ASP A 64 -5.23 3.36 4.58
C ASP A 64 -5.97 2.05 4.95
N ASP A 65 -7.17 1.87 4.40
CA ASP A 65 -8.03 0.72 4.60
C ASP A 65 -7.73 -0.50 3.71
N GLU A 66 -6.77 -0.35 2.78
CA GLU A 66 -6.30 -1.40 1.89
C GLU A 66 -5.07 -2.12 2.45
N ILE A 67 -4.43 -1.54 3.47
CA ILE A 67 -3.20 -2.05 4.08
C ILE A 67 -3.38 -2.28 5.58
N ALA A 68 -2.55 -3.16 6.14
CA ALA A 68 -2.46 -3.38 7.57
C ALA A 68 -0.99 -3.49 8.00
N PRO A 69 -0.60 -2.94 9.16
CA PRO A 69 0.73 -3.18 9.71
C PRO A 69 0.94 -4.67 9.99
N VAL A 70 2.17 -5.13 9.78
CA VAL A 70 2.60 -6.53 10.02
C VAL A 70 3.32 -6.64 11.35
#